data_AF-A0AAU9XR97-F1
#
_entry.id   AF-A0AAU9XR97-F1
#
_cell.length_a   1.000
_cell.length_b   1.000
_cell.length_c   1.000
_cell.angle_alpha   90.00
_cell.angle_beta   90.00
_cell.angle_gamma   90.00
#
_symmetry.space_group_name_H-M   'P 1'
#
loop_
_entity.id
_entity.type
_entity.pdbx_description
1 polymer ?
#
loop_
_entity_poly.entity_id
_entity_poly.type
_entity_poly.pdbx_seq_one_letter_code
_entity_poly.pdbx_strand_id
1 'polypeptide(L)'
;MAITVRAVSPATTVKDTYHSEDDFLNELLWTGVRDTKLPNRTYLIASIKSKDGEDIFNKRFKNEPFLKHAEAVMLCDDDFGDAVAVHHDIEITLTLNYSPCSSCACELKIL
;
A
#
# COMPACT_ATOMS: atom_id res chain seq x y z
N MET A 1 -13.58 -20.88 0.23
CA MET A 1 -12.56 -20.39 1.18
C MET A 1 -13.22 -19.29 1.99
N ALA A 2 -13.47 -19.52 3.28
CA ALA A 2 -14.15 -18.55 4.15
C ALA A 2 -13.12 -17.91 5.07
N ILE A 3 -13.09 -16.58 5.13
CA ILE A 3 -12.23 -15.81 6.04
C ILE A 3 -13.16 -15.26 7.13
N THR A 4 -12.92 -15.65 8.38
CA THR A 4 -13.62 -15.12 9.55
C THR A 4 -12.73 -14.07 10.22
N VAL A 5 -13.23 -12.84 10.32
CA VAL A 5 -12.55 -11.75 11.02
C VAL A 5 -13.22 -11.57 12.38
N ARG A 6 -12.43 -11.66 13.47
CA ARG A 6 -12.88 -11.32 14.83
C ARG A 6 -12.29 -9.97 15.21
N ALA A 7 -13.14 -8.97 15.40
CA ALA A 7 -12.76 -7.68 15.95
C ALA A 7 -12.60 -7.79 17.47
N VAL A 8 -11.48 -7.28 18.01
CA VAL A 8 -11.27 -7.12 19.45
C VAL A 8 -11.24 -5.62 19.74
N SER A 9 -12.17 -5.14 20.56
CA SER A 9 -12.29 -3.72 20.90
C SER A 9 -11.24 -3.30 21.93
N PRO A 10 -10.49 -2.20 21.75
CA PRO A 10 -9.80 -1.56 22.85
C PRO A 10 -10.72 -0.54 23.52
N ALA A 11 -10.86 -0.67 24.84
CA ALA A 11 -11.28 0.43 25.69
C ALA A 11 -10.09 1.41 25.80
N THR A 12 -10.25 2.65 25.35
CA THR A 12 -9.85 3.91 26.01
C THR A 12 -9.96 5.07 25.00
N THR A 13 -10.71 6.09 25.40
CA THR A 13 -10.94 7.37 24.70
C THR A 13 -9.66 8.18 24.47
N VAL A 14 -9.22 8.24 23.23
CA VAL A 14 -8.45 9.36 22.66
C VAL A 14 -9.17 9.76 21.38
N LYS A 15 -9.45 11.06 21.21
CA LYS A 15 -10.00 11.62 19.97
C LYS A 15 -8.91 11.64 18.90
N ASP A 16 -8.46 10.47 18.49
CA ASP A 16 -7.78 10.31 17.23
C ASP A 16 -8.84 10.11 16.17
N THR A 17 -8.73 10.85 15.08
CA THR A 17 -9.57 10.70 13.89
C THR A 17 -9.26 9.32 13.31
N TYR A 18 -9.96 8.30 13.80
CA TYR A 18 -10.01 6.96 13.22
C TYR A 18 -10.51 7.08 11.79
N HIS A 19 -9.60 7.18 10.82
CA HIS A 19 -9.86 6.70 9.47
C HIS A 19 -9.83 5.18 9.55
N SER A 20 -11.01 4.57 9.72
CA SER A 20 -11.11 3.13 9.94
C SER A 20 -10.56 2.39 8.72
N GLU A 21 -9.96 1.23 8.94
CA GLU A 21 -9.46 0.36 7.86
C GLU A 21 -10.54 0.05 6.81
N ASP A 22 -11.82 0.11 7.22
CA ASP A 22 -12.98 -0.02 6.36
C ASP A 22 -13.05 1.07 5.29
N ASP A 23 -12.69 2.32 5.60
CA ASP A 23 -12.71 3.42 4.64
C ASP A 23 -11.68 3.18 3.52
N PHE A 24 -10.49 2.70 3.87
CA PHE A 24 -9.45 2.40 2.89
C PHE A 24 -9.80 1.20 2.01
N LEU A 25 -10.30 0.11 2.59
CA LEU A 25 -10.75 -1.05 1.82
C LEU A 25 -11.95 -0.70 0.94
N ASN A 26 -12.87 0.13 1.42
CA ASN A 26 -13.96 0.66 0.62
C ASN A 26 -13.42 1.50 -0.54
N GLU A 27 -12.49 2.43 -0.31
CA GLU A 27 -11.87 3.19 -1.40
C GLU A 27 -11.16 2.28 -2.42
N LEU A 28 -10.42 1.26 -1.96
CA LEU A 28 -9.76 0.29 -2.81
C LEU A 28 -10.77 -0.47 -3.70
N LEU A 29 -11.85 -0.96 -3.12
CA LEU A 29 -12.90 -1.70 -3.83
C LEU A 29 -13.74 -0.81 -4.76
N TRP A 30 -14.08 0.41 -4.34
CA TRP A 30 -14.87 1.37 -5.12
C TRP A 30 -14.11 1.96 -6.30
N THR A 31 -12.77 1.97 -6.27
CA THR A 31 -11.98 2.31 -7.47
C THR A 31 -12.01 1.22 -8.54
N GLY A 32 -12.46 0.00 -8.24
CA GLY A 32 -12.64 -1.08 -9.21
C GLY A 32 -13.81 -0.80 -10.16
N VAL A 33 -13.49 -0.21 -11.32
CA VAL A 33 -14.27 -0.11 -12.57
C VAL A 33 -15.81 -0.21 -12.41
N ARG A 34 -16.45 0.94 -12.18
CA ARG A 34 -17.79 1.21 -12.72
C ARG A 34 -17.61 2.23 -13.85
N ASP A 35 -17.96 1.83 -15.08
CA ASP A 35 -17.92 2.60 -16.33
C ASP A 35 -16.55 2.81 -17.01
N THR A 36 -16.60 3.45 -18.19
CA THR A 36 -15.50 3.83 -19.08
C THR A 36 -14.59 4.95 -18.51
N LYS A 37 -14.71 5.27 -17.22
CA LYS A 37 -13.86 6.27 -16.58
C LYS A 37 -12.61 5.57 -16.04
N LEU A 38 -11.45 6.03 -16.49
CA LEU A 38 -10.18 5.63 -15.90
C LEU A 38 -10.22 5.86 -14.39
N PRO A 39 -9.64 4.95 -13.59
CA PRO A 39 -9.54 5.15 -12.17
C PRO A 39 -8.80 6.46 -11.88
N ASN A 40 -9.47 7.36 -11.16
CA ASN A 40 -8.85 8.59 -10.71
C ASN A 40 -7.78 8.36 -9.63
N ARG A 41 -7.72 7.15 -9.05
CA ARG A 41 -6.85 6.83 -7.92
C ARG A 41 -6.23 5.44 -8.02
N THR A 42 -4.91 5.39 -7.86
CA THR A 42 -4.12 4.16 -7.69
C THR A 42 -3.67 4.09 -6.24
N TYR A 43 -3.89 2.96 -5.60
CA TYR A 43 -3.45 2.66 -4.24
C TYR A 43 -2.43 1.54 -4.29
N LEU A 44 -1.40 1.66 -3.45
CA LEU A 44 -0.32 0.69 -3.33
C LEU A 44 -0.07 0.45 -1.85
N ILE A 45 0.00 -0.81 -1.44
CA ILE A 45 0.48 -1.21 -0.11
C ILE A 45 1.84 -1.85 -0.30
N ALA A 46 2.86 -1.32 0.36
CA ALA A 46 4.18 -1.93 0.40
C ALA A 46 4.39 -2.56 1.77
N SER A 47 4.73 -3.84 1.77
CA SER A 47 5.09 -4.59 2.97
C SER A 47 6.46 -5.20 2.77
N ILE A 48 7.33 -5.04 3.77
CA ILE A 48 8.64 -5.68 3.82
C ILE A 48 8.66 -6.56 5.06
N LYS A 49 9.01 -7.83 4.87
CA LYS A 49 9.23 -8.78 5.95
C LYS A 49 10.66 -9.30 5.93
N SER A 50 11.19 -9.65 7.10
CA SER A 50 12.42 -10.44 7.18
C SER A 50 12.17 -11.87 6.70
N LYS A 51 13.24 -12.62 6.41
CA LYS A 51 13.15 -14.07 6.12
C LYS A 51 12.44 -14.89 7.21
N ASP A 52 12.44 -14.39 8.46
CA ASP A 52 11.82 -15.04 9.61
C ASP A 52 10.33 -14.64 9.75
N GLY A 53 9.85 -13.78 8.86
CA GLY A 53 8.46 -13.30 8.82
C GLY A 53 8.18 -12.09 9.69
N GLU A 54 9.20 -11.48 10.30
CA GLU A 54 9.04 -10.25 11.09
C GLU A 54 8.72 -9.06 10.20
N ASP A 55 7.75 -8.25 10.60
CA ASP A 55 7.35 -7.06 9.86
C ASP A 55 8.39 -5.94 10.03
N ILE A 56 9.05 -5.58 8.93
CA ILE A 56 10.04 -4.49 8.87
C ILE A 56 9.36 -3.18 8.47
N PHE A 57 8.47 -3.26 7.47
CA PHE A 57 7.81 -2.09 6.91
C PHE A 57 6.40 -2.43 6.46
N ASN A 58 5.46 -1.52 6.72
CA ASN A 58 4.11 -1.58 6.17
C ASN A 58 3.57 -0.15 6.00
N LYS A 59 3.40 0.28 4.75
CA LYS A 59 2.91 1.63 4.45
C LYS A 59 2.00 1.61 3.23
N ARG A 60 1.03 2.52 3.26
CA ARG A 60 0.07 2.72 2.18
C ARG A 60 0.45 3.97 1.39
N PHE A 61 0.50 3.83 0.09
CA PHE A 61 0.76 4.87 -0.88
C PHE A 61 -0.45 5.05 -1.78
N LYS A 62 -0.59 6.26 -2.30
CA LYS A 62 -1.59 6.60 -3.31
C LYS A 62 -0.96 7.52 -4.33
N ASN A 63 -1.49 7.53 -5.54
CA ASN A 63 -1.12 8.57 -6.50
C ASN A 63 -1.47 9.94 -5.91
N GLU A 64 -0.54 10.89 -6.00
CA GLU A 64 -0.87 12.28 -5.72
C GLU A 64 -1.80 12.79 -6.83
N PRO A 65 -2.78 13.65 -6.51
CA PRO A 65 -3.65 14.21 -7.54
C PRO A 65 -2.79 14.88 -8.63
N PHE A 66 -2.82 14.26 -9.82
CA PHE A 66 -2.33 14.80 -11.10
C PHE A 66 -0.83 14.78 -11.42
N LEU A 67 0.07 14.26 -10.56
CA LEU A 67 1.51 14.35 -10.86
C LEU A 67 2.35 13.08 -10.70
N LYS A 68 2.02 12.16 -9.77
CA LYS A 68 2.86 10.99 -9.51
C LYS A 68 2.04 9.71 -9.35
N HIS A 69 2.48 8.64 -10.00
CA HIS A 69 1.95 7.30 -9.79
C HIS A 69 2.29 6.81 -8.38
N ALA A 70 1.47 5.90 -7.82
CA ALA A 70 1.66 5.41 -6.45
C ALA A 70 3.03 4.71 -6.27
N GLU A 71 3.51 4.03 -7.31
CA GLU A 71 4.83 3.40 -7.37
C GLU A 71 5.95 4.44 -7.25
N ALA A 72 5.85 5.54 -7.99
CA ALA A 72 6.85 6.61 -7.94
C ALA A 72 6.85 7.33 -6.59
N VAL A 73 5.68 7.49 -5.96
CA VAL A 73 5.57 8.03 -4.60
C VAL A 73 6.27 7.10 -3.61
N MET A 74 6.05 5.78 -3.71
CA MET A 74 6.73 4.78 -2.86
C MET A 74 8.25 4.78 -3.07
N LEU A 75 8.73 4.80 -4.31
CA LEU A 75 10.17 4.79 -4.60
C LEU A 75 10.90 6.06 -4.13
N CYS A 76 10.18 7.15 -3.94
CA CYS A 76 10.70 8.41 -3.38
C CYS A 76 10.51 8.51 -1.85
N ASP A 77 9.98 7.48 -1.19
CA ASP A 77 9.72 7.49 0.25
C ASP A 77 11.00 7.10 1.00
N ASP A 78 11.52 8.02 1.82
CA ASP A 78 12.78 7.82 2.55
C ASP A 78 12.68 6.60 3.49
N ASP A 79 11.56 6.42 4.21
CA ASP A 79 11.36 5.28 5.11
C ASP A 79 11.41 3.94 4.35
N PHE A 80 10.81 3.89 3.15
CA PHE A 80 10.87 2.70 2.30
C PHE A 80 12.30 2.45 1.80
N GLY A 81 12.98 3.51 1.34
CA GLY A 81 14.38 3.43 0.89
C GLY A 81 15.30 2.93 1.99
N ASP A 82 15.17 3.45 3.21
CA ASP A 82 15.93 3.03 4.38
C ASP A 82 15.63 1.58 4.76
N ALA A 83 14.35 1.16 4.74
CA ALA A 83 13.96 -0.21 5.03
C ALA A 83 14.56 -1.21 4.02
N VAL A 84 14.68 -0.84 2.74
CA VAL A 84 15.32 -1.68 1.72
C VAL A 84 16.85 -1.68 1.87
N ALA A 85 17.46 -0.53 2.19
CA ALA A 85 18.91 -0.40 2.25
C ALA A 85 19.55 -1.03 3.50
N VAL A 86 18.86 -0.96 4.65
CA VAL A 86 19.39 -1.41 5.94
C VAL A 86 19.24 -2.91 6.14
N HIS A 87 18.22 -3.52 5.52
CA HIS A 87 17.87 -4.92 5.75
C HIS A 87 18.35 -5.83 4.61
N HIS A 88 18.88 -7.00 4.97
CA HIS A 88 19.24 -8.06 4.03
C HIS A 88 18.26 -9.23 4.16
N ASP A 89 18.17 -10.08 3.13
CA ASP A 89 17.28 -11.24 3.09
C ASP A 89 15.82 -10.89 3.41
N ILE A 90 15.30 -9.88 2.72
CA ILE A 90 13.93 -9.36 2.88
C ILE A 90 12.99 -9.87 1.78
N GLU A 91 11.72 -9.98 2.12
CA GLU A 91 10.62 -10.19 1.18
C GLU A 91 9.84 -8.89 1.02
N ILE A 92 9.78 -8.35 -0.19
CA ILE A 92 9.00 -7.16 -0.53
C ILE A 92 7.72 -7.61 -1.25
N THR A 93 6.57 -7.30 -0.65
CA THR A 93 5.25 -7.52 -1.26
C THR A 93 4.59 -6.18 -1.58
N LEU A 94 4.25 -5.98 -2.85
CA LEU A 94 3.49 -4.83 -3.32
C LEU A 94 2.06 -5.27 -3.69
N THR A 95 1.05 -4.69 -3.03
CA THR A 95 -0.37 -4.92 -3.35
C THR A 95 -0.95 -3.67 -3.99
N LEU A 96 -1.38 -3.78 -5.25
CA LEU A 96 -1.93 -2.65 -6.01
C LEU A 96 -3.36 -2.94 -6.47
N ASN A 97 -4.20 -1.89 -6.53
CA ASN A 97 -5.54 -2.00 -7.14
C ASN A 97 -5.50 -1.95 -8.68
N TYR A 98 -4.41 -1.44 -9.25
CA TYR A 98 -4.14 -1.40 -10.68
C TYR A 98 -2.74 -1.92 -10.96
N SER A 99 -2.58 -2.70 -12.02
CA SER A 99 -1.25 -3.13 -12.46
C SER A 99 -0.41 -1.90 -12.84
N PRO A 100 0.90 -1.90 -12.55
CA PRO A 100 1.79 -0.80 -12.94
C PRO A 100 1.73 -0.52 -14.44
N CYS A 101 1.79 0.76 -14.81
CA CYS A 101 1.99 1.13 -16.21
C CYS A 101 3.41 0.77 -16.68
N SER A 102 3.68 0.84 -17.99
CA SER A 102 4.98 0.40 -18.53
C SER A 102 6.18 1.16 -17.94
N SER A 103 6.03 2.45 -17.62
CA SER A 103 7.11 3.23 -17.00
C SER A 103 7.33 2.81 -15.54
N CYS A 104 6.26 2.68 -14.75
CA CYS A 104 6.36 2.19 -13.36
C CYS A 104 6.94 0.78 -13.31
N ALA A 105 6.56 -0.11 -14.24
CA ALA A 105 7.11 -1.45 -14.32
C ALA A 105 8.62 -1.46 -14.65
N CYS A 106 9.12 -0.46 -15.39
CA CYS A 106 10.55 -0.29 -15.61
C CYS A 106 11.27 0.23 -14.36
N GLU A 107 10.66 1.16 -13.63
CA GLU A 107 11.22 1.69 -12.38
C GLU A 107 11.28 0.61 -11.29
N LEU A 108 10.23 -0.20 -11.12
CA LEU A 108 10.18 -1.25 -10.12
C LEU A 108 11.22 -2.38 -10.32
N LYS A 109 11.86 -2.48 -11.49
CA LYS A 109 12.95 -3.46 -11.73
C LYS A 109 14.22 -3.16 -10.96
N ILE A 110 14.35 -1.94 -10.42
CA ILE A 110 15.55 -1.51 -9.70
C ILE A 110 15.49 -1.83 -8.20
N LEU A 111 14.34 -2.36 -7.73
CA LEU A 111 14.19 -2.96 -6.41
C LEU A 111 14.96 -4.28 -6.34
#